data_AF-A0A7C3T9S7-F1
#
_entry.id   AF-A0A7C3T9S7-F1
#
_cell.length_a   1.000
_cell.length_b   1.000
_cell.length_c   1.000
_cell.angle_alpha   90.00
_cell.angle_beta   90.00
_cell.angle_gamma   90.00
#
_symmetry.space_group_name_H-M   'P 1'
#
loop_
_entity.id
_entity.type
_entity.pdbx_description
1 polymer ?
#
loop_
_entity_poly.entity_id
_entity_poly.type
_entity_poly.pdbx_seq_one_letter_code
_entity_poly.pdbx_strand_id
1 'polypeptide(L)'
;MVRLRVFNKEGHPCHKRFLVTEKGKPFFYLGDTAWELFHRLSRGEADYYLKDRALKGFSVVQAVVLAEFDGLTVPNKYGDLPLLENDPTKPNESYFQHVDYIVEKASSLGLHVGMLPTWGDKVNKKWGKGPEIFDPKN
;
A
#
# COMPACT_ATOMS: atom_id res chain seq x y z
N MET A 1 2.43 -8.01 12.49
CA MET A 1 3.43 -7.88 11.40
C MET A 1 4.81 -7.66 12.00
N VAL A 2 5.88 -8.21 11.41
CA VAL A 2 7.25 -8.03 11.91
C VAL A 2 7.74 -6.62 11.58
N ARG A 3 8.21 -5.88 12.59
CA ARG A 3 8.79 -4.55 12.38
C ARG A 3 10.17 -4.67 11.72
N LEU A 4 10.38 -3.88 10.68
CA LEU A 4 11.67 -3.76 9.99
C LEU A 4 12.47 -2.59 10.56
N ARG A 5 13.79 -2.72 10.56
CA ARG A 5 14.74 -1.66 10.89
C ARG A 5 15.93 -1.72 9.95
N VAL A 6 16.62 -0.59 9.83
CA VAL A 6 17.90 -0.53 9.14
C VAL A 6 18.95 -1.28 9.96
N PHE A 7 19.73 -2.14 9.30
CA PHE A 7 20.85 -2.83 9.93
C PHE A 7 21.86 -1.82 10.46
N ASN A 8 22.13 -1.86 11.76
CA ASN A 8 23.02 -0.92 12.43
C ASN A 8 24.05 -1.68 13.27
N LYS A 9 25.27 -1.77 12.75
CA LYS A 9 26.44 -2.34 13.42
C LYS A 9 27.69 -1.60 12.95
N GLU A 10 28.24 -0.72 13.77
CA GLU A 10 29.45 0.05 13.41
C GLU A 10 30.62 -0.87 13.04
N GLY A 11 31.48 -0.42 12.13
CA GLY A 11 32.60 -1.20 11.60
C GLY A 11 32.24 -2.35 10.65
N HIS A 12 30.97 -2.74 10.54
CA HIS A 12 30.54 -3.74 9.57
C HIS A 12 30.41 -3.12 8.17
N PRO A 13 30.90 -3.75 7.08
CA PRO A 13 30.86 -3.18 5.72
C PRO A 13 29.45 -2.85 5.22
N CYS A 14 28.45 -3.55 5.78
CA CYS A 14 27.05 -3.39 5.43
C CYS A 14 26.25 -2.48 6.37
N HIS A 15 26.91 -1.77 7.29
CA HIS A 15 26.29 -0.81 8.20
C HIS A 15 25.39 0.17 7.44
N LYS A 16 24.11 0.28 7.84
CA LYS A 16 23.10 1.14 7.22
C LYS A 16 22.79 0.86 5.75
N ARG A 17 23.08 -0.35 5.24
CA ARG A 17 22.83 -0.73 3.83
C ARG A 17 21.67 -1.70 3.62
N PHE A 18 21.23 -2.44 4.64
CA PHE A 18 20.21 -3.47 4.51
C PHE A 18 19.08 -3.33 5.53
N LEU A 19 17.97 -4.00 5.24
CA LEU A 19 16.86 -4.17 6.17
C LEU A 19 17.03 -5.46 6.97
N VAL A 20 16.70 -5.39 8.25
CA VAL A 20 16.57 -6.53 9.15
C VAL A 20 15.25 -6.44 9.89
N THR A 21 14.75 -7.58 10.35
CA THR A 21 13.68 -7.64 11.34
C THR A 21 14.15 -7.03 12.67
N GLU A 22 13.21 -6.70 13.55
CA GLU A 22 13.51 -6.25 14.92
C GLU A 22 14.45 -7.22 15.66
N LYS A 23 14.30 -8.53 15.42
CA LYS A 23 15.16 -9.60 15.97
C LYS A 23 16.51 -9.76 15.26
N GLY A 24 16.81 -8.93 14.27
CA GLY A 24 18.10 -8.91 13.55
C GLY A 24 18.22 -9.88 12.38
N LYS A 25 17.20 -10.68 12.07
CA LYS A 25 17.18 -11.53 10.87
C LYS A 25 17.16 -10.67 9.59
N PRO A 26 18.00 -10.94 8.57
CA PRO A 26 17.94 -10.25 7.28
C PRO A 26 16.54 -10.27 6.66
N PHE A 27 16.14 -9.14 6.07
CA PHE A 27 14.92 -9.01 5.28
C PHE A 27 15.30 -8.61 3.86
N PHE A 28 15.09 -9.52 2.90
CA PHE A 28 15.27 -9.23 1.49
C PHE A 28 13.97 -8.63 0.93
N TYR A 29 14.03 -7.39 0.44
CA TYR A 29 12.89 -6.71 -0.17
C TYR A 29 12.73 -7.21 -1.60
N LEU A 30 11.81 -8.14 -1.82
CA LEU A 30 11.38 -8.59 -3.13
C LEU A 30 9.95 -8.10 -3.35
N GLY A 31 9.83 -7.01 -4.10
CA GLY A 31 8.57 -6.30 -4.30
C GLY A 31 7.82 -6.75 -5.55
N ASP A 32 6.50 -6.90 -5.44
CA ASP A 32 5.58 -6.87 -6.58
C ASP A 32 4.77 -5.56 -6.60
N THR A 33 4.22 -5.21 -7.76
CA THR A 33 3.53 -3.93 -7.99
C THR A 33 2.06 -4.15 -8.33
N ALA A 34 1.17 -3.84 -7.38
CA ALA A 34 -0.28 -3.90 -7.56
C ALA A 34 -0.93 -2.57 -7.14
N TRP A 35 -0.67 -1.51 -7.92
CA TRP A 35 -1.13 -0.16 -7.59
C TRP A 35 -2.62 -0.08 -7.24
N GLU A 36 -3.45 -0.69 -8.08
CA GLU A 36 -4.90 -0.61 -7.98
C GLU A 36 -5.51 -1.68 -7.05
N LEU A 37 -4.71 -2.33 -6.20
CA LEU A 37 -5.13 -3.46 -5.35
C LEU A 37 -6.39 -3.17 -4.54
N PHE A 38 -6.43 -2.03 -3.85
CA PHE A 38 -7.57 -1.66 -2.98
C PHE A 38 -8.79 -1.19 -3.77
N HIS A 39 -8.56 -0.58 -4.94
CA HIS A 39 -9.61 0.03 -5.75
C HIS A 39 -10.31 -1.00 -6.65
N ARG A 40 -9.55 -1.83 -7.38
CA ARG A 40 -10.09 -2.65 -8.47
C ARG A 40 -10.39 -4.08 -8.08
N LEU A 41 -9.83 -4.60 -6.99
CA LEU A 41 -10.05 -5.99 -6.58
C LEU A 41 -11.10 -6.11 -5.47
N SER A 42 -11.93 -7.13 -5.58
CA SER A 42 -12.73 -7.64 -4.48
C SER A 42 -11.84 -8.37 -3.48
N ARG A 43 -12.37 -8.66 -2.29
CA ARG A 43 -11.65 -9.43 -1.25
C ARG A 43 -11.20 -10.81 -1.76
N GLY A 44 -12.03 -11.50 -2.54
CA GLY A 44 -11.70 -12.80 -3.12
C GLY A 44 -10.57 -12.73 -4.16
N GLU A 45 -10.59 -11.71 -5.02
CA GLU A 45 -9.54 -11.48 -6.02
C GLU A 45 -8.21 -11.08 -5.36
N ALA A 46 -8.27 -10.22 -4.34
CA ALA A 46 -7.10 -9.84 -3.54
C ALA A 46 -6.51 -11.05 -2.80
N ASP A 47 -7.35 -11.90 -2.20
CA ASP A 47 -6.95 -13.16 -1.58
C ASP A 47 -6.18 -14.06 -2.54
N TYR A 48 -6.72 -14.25 -3.75
CA TYR A 48 -6.10 -15.06 -4.79
C TYR A 48 -4.74 -14.49 -5.21
N TYR A 49 -4.69 -13.20 -5.53
CA TYR A 49 -3.47 -12.51 -5.93
C TYR A 49 -2.38 -12.60 -4.83
N LEU A 50 -2.71 -12.24 -3.59
CA LEU A 50 -1.77 -12.22 -2.47
C LEU A 50 -1.23 -13.61 -2.13
N LYS A 51 -2.07 -14.66 -2.19
CA LYS A 51 -1.62 -16.05 -2.00
C LYS A 51 -0.61 -16.44 -3.07
N ASP A 52 -0.87 -16.10 -4.33
CA ASP A 52 0.07 -16.40 -5.41
C ASP A 52 1.39 -15.62 -5.24
N ARG A 53 1.34 -14.34 -4.82
CA ARG A 53 2.56 -13.58 -4.49
C ARG A 53 3.39 -14.24 -3.40
N ALA A 54 2.75 -14.65 -2.31
CA ALA A 54 3.41 -15.34 -1.22
C ALA A 54 4.03 -16.67 -1.67
N LEU A 55 3.32 -17.46 -2.49
CA LEU A 55 3.82 -18.73 -3.04
C LEU A 55 5.05 -18.54 -3.95
N LYS A 56 5.13 -17.41 -4.65
CA LYS A 56 6.30 -17.07 -5.49
C LYS A 56 7.45 -16.42 -4.71
N GLY A 57 7.31 -16.25 -3.40
CA GLY A 57 8.38 -15.76 -2.52
C GLY A 57 8.55 -14.24 -2.49
N PHE A 58 7.60 -13.46 -3.03
CA PHE A 58 7.59 -12.01 -2.79
C PHE A 58 7.48 -11.73 -1.28
N SER A 59 8.13 -10.65 -0.84
CA SER A 59 8.08 -10.21 0.55
C SER A 59 7.34 -8.89 0.73
N VAL A 60 7.17 -8.12 -0.34
CA VAL A 60 6.46 -6.84 -0.32
C VAL A 60 5.50 -6.72 -1.51
N VAL A 61 4.31 -6.18 -1.27
CA VAL A 61 3.38 -5.76 -2.33
C VAL A 61 3.20 -4.25 -2.25
N GLN A 62 3.49 -3.54 -3.33
CA GLN A 62 3.30 -2.10 -3.42
C GLN A 62 1.90 -1.79 -3.96
N ALA A 63 1.15 -0.95 -3.24
CA ALA A 63 -0.23 -0.60 -3.57
C ALA A 63 -0.53 0.83 -3.12
N VAL A 64 -1.48 1.50 -3.79
CA VAL A 64 -1.86 2.88 -3.47
C VAL A 64 -3.31 2.94 -2.97
N VAL A 65 -3.54 3.68 -1.88
CA VAL A 65 -4.86 3.81 -1.25
C VAL A 65 -5.76 4.73 -2.06
N LEU A 66 -5.32 5.96 -2.37
CA LEU A 66 -6.00 6.84 -3.34
C LEU A 66 -5.43 6.61 -4.74
N ALA A 67 -6.10 5.74 -5.48
CA ALA A 67 -5.63 5.19 -6.75
C ALA A 67 -5.40 6.23 -7.87
N GLU A 68 -4.53 5.87 -8.82
CA GLU A 68 -4.20 6.70 -9.98
C GLU A 68 -5.41 6.86 -10.90
N PHE A 69 -5.97 5.73 -11.33
CA PHE A 69 -6.96 5.67 -12.41
C PHE A 69 -8.39 5.77 -11.88
N ASP A 70 -8.92 6.99 -11.90
CA ASP A 70 -10.28 7.33 -11.47
C ASP A 70 -10.57 6.99 -9.99
N GLY A 71 -9.53 6.84 -9.17
CA GLY A 71 -9.63 6.35 -7.79
C GLY A 71 -10.43 7.22 -6.83
N LEU A 72 -10.77 8.46 -7.21
CA LEU A 72 -11.63 9.37 -6.43
C LEU A 72 -13.07 9.45 -6.94
N THR A 73 -13.35 8.90 -8.13
CA THR A 73 -14.63 9.12 -8.82
C THR A 73 -15.32 7.82 -9.25
N VAL A 74 -14.56 6.73 -9.36
CA VAL A 74 -15.09 5.38 -9.59
C VAL A 74 -15.00 4.62 -8.27
N PRO A 75 -16.10 4.01 -7.81
CA PRO A 75 -16.08 3.24 -6.57
C PRO A 75 -15.29 1.94 -6.72
N ASN A 76 -14.85 1.41 -5.58
CA ASN A 76 -14.32 0.05 -5.51
C ASN A 76 -15.39 -1.00 -5.88
N LYS A 77 -15.01 -2.28 -5.83
CA LYS A 77 -15.92 -3.41 -6.14
C LYS A 77 -17.18 -3.50 -5.25
N TYR A 78 -17.23 -2.76 -4.16
CA TYR A 78 -18.34 -2.73 -3.20
C TYR A 78 -19.20 -1.47 -3.31
N GLY A 79 -18.88 -0.54 -4.23
CA GLY A 79 -19.64 0.70 -4.41
C GLY A 79 -19.10 1.88 -3.59
N ASP A 80 -17.98 1.73 -2.90
CA ASP A 80 -17.42 2.76 -2.02
C ASP A 80 -16.33 3.59 -2.71
N LEU A 81 -16.42 4.92 -2.58
CA LEU A 81 -15.31 5.84 -2.86
C LEU A 81 -14.41 5.98 -1.63
N PRO A 82 -13.12 6.33 -1.77
CA PRO A 82 -12.23 6.43 -0.61
C PRO A 82 -12.50 7.65 0.28
N LEU A 83 -13.04 8.73 -0.28
CA LEU A 83 -13.27 9.99 0.42
C LEU A 83 -14.72 10.45 0.23
N LEU A 84 -15.29 11.08 1.25
CA LEU A 84 -16.57 11.77 1.15
C LEU A 84 -16.34 13.13 0.50
N GLU A 85 -17.11 13.46 -0.54
CA GLU A 85 -17.04 14.76 -1.24
C GLU A 85 -15.66 15.12 -1.81
N ASN A 86 -14.79 14.11 -2.06
CA ASN A 86 -13.37 14.29 -2.43
C ASN A 86 -12.55 15.09 -1.40
N ASP A 87 -12.98 15.15 -0.14
CA ASP A 87 -12.29 15.82 0.94
C ASP A 87 -11.35 14.84 1.65
N PRO A 88 -10.01 15.03 1.60
CA PRO A 88 -9.04 14.12 2.24
C PRO A 88 -9.15 14.10 3.77
N THR A 89 -9.82 15.10 4.37
CA THR A 89 -10.10 15.13 5.81
C THR A 89 -11.32 14.30 6.20
N LYS A 90 -12.06 13.77 5.22
CA LYS A 90 -13.28 12.97 5.41
C LYS A 90 -13.14 11.59 4.75
N PRO A 91 -12.34 10.67 5.31
CA PRO A 91 -12.24 9.31 4.79
C PRO A 91 -13.59 8.58 4.87
N ASN A 92 -13.89 7.77 3.86
CA ASN A 92 -15.07 6.91 3.87
C ASN A 92 -14.72 5.56 4.53
N GLU A 93 -15.19 5.37 5.76
CA GLU A 93 -14.92 4.18 6.58
C GLU A 93 -15.17 2.85 5.84
N SER A 94 -16.24 2.73 5.05
CA SER A 94 -16.55 1.49 4.31
C SER A 94 -15.44 1.11 3.32
N TYR A 95 -14.84 2.10 2.64
CA TYR A 95 -13.70 1.86 1.76
C TYR A 95 -12.48 1.40 2.57
N PHE A 96 -12.20 2.03 3.70
CA PHE A 96 -11.04 1.71 4.52
C PHE A 96 -11.16 0.35 5.21
N GLN A 97 -12.37 -0.13 5.54
CA GLN A 97 -12.58 -1.51 5.98
C GLN A 97 -12.21 -2.56 4.91
N HIS A 98 -12.25 -2.20 3.62
CA HIS A 98 -11.73 -3.04 2.55
C HIS A 98 -10.19 -2.98 2.46
N VAL A 99 -9.61 -1.79 2.65
CA VAL A 99 -8.15 -1.61 2.77
C VAL A 99 -7.59 -2.45 3.92
N ASP A 100 -8.20 -2.35 5.11
CA ASP A 100 -7.81 -3.06 6.32
C ASP A 100 -7.83 -4.57 6.10
N TYR A 101 -8.92 -5.10 5.53
CA TYR A 101 -9.02 -6.52 5.19
C TYR A 101 -7.83 -6.98 4.32
N ILE A 102 -7.48 -6.22 3.28
CA ILE A 102 -6.39 -6.58 2.36
C ILE A 102 -5.03 -6.51 3.07
N VAL A 103 -4.80 -5.50 3.91
CA VAL A 103 -3.56 -5.35 4.68
C VAL A 103 -3.40 -6.49 5.69
N GLU A 104 -4.46 -6.83 6.42
CA GLU A 104 -4.50 -7.97 7.33
C GLU A 104 -4.26 -9.27 6.57
N LYS A 105 -4.87 -9.43 5.39
CA LYS A 105 -4.66 -10.60 4.54
C LYS A 105 -3.20 -10.73 4.11
N ALA A 106 -2.60 -9.66 3.60
CA ALA A 106 -1.19 -9.64 3.23
C ALA A 106 -0.30 -10.01 4.43
N SER A 107 -0.57 -9.40 5.60
CA SER A 107 0.16 -9.73 6.84
C SER A 107 0.03 -11.19 7.23
N SER A 108 -1.16 -11.80 7.09
CA SER A 108 -1.39 -13.21 7.42
C SER A 108 -0.59 -14.18 6.54
N LEU A 109 -0.22 -13.73 5.34
CA LEU A 109 0.58 -14.48 4.36
C LEU A 109 2.09 -14.17 4.46
N GLY A 110 2.50 -13.35 5.43
CA GLY A 110 3.90 -12.94 5.60
C GLY A 110 4.37 -11.87 4.61
N LEU A 111 3.45 -11.19 3.93
CA LEU A 111 3.73 -10.08 3.03
C LEU A 111 3.66 -8.75 3.77
N HIS A 112 4.59 -7.85 3.49
CA HIS A 112 4.46 -6.43 3.85
C HIS A 112 3.74 -5.67 2.74
N VAL A 113 2.95 -4.66 3.10
CA VAL A 113 2.38 -3.73 2.12
C VAL A 113 3.24 -2.47 2.07
N GLY A 114 3.84 -2.20 0.91
CA GLY A 114 4.45 -0.93 0.58
C GLY A 114 3.37 0.07 0.23
N MET A 115 2.73 0.63 1.26
CA MET A 115 1.53 1.46 1.10
C MET A 115 1.88 2.88 0.68
N LEU A 116 1.41 3.27 -0.50
CA LEU A 116 1.37 4.67 -0.92
C LEU A 116 0.04 5.26 -0.43
N PRO A 117 0.05 6.34 0.38
CA PRO A 117 -1.19 6.96 0.83
C PRO A 117 -2.04 7.50 -0.34
N THR A 118 -1.38 8.08 -1.34
CA THR A 118 -2.05 8.64 -2.50
C THR A 118 -1.15 8.60 -3.72
N TRP A 119 -1.75 8.55 -4.91
CA TRP A 119 -1.02 8.81 -6.14
C TRP A 119 -0.63 10.28 -6.22
N GLY A 120 0.48 10.56 -6.92
CA GLY A 120 1.12 11.87 -6.92
C GLY A 120 0.26 12.98 -7.52
N ASP A 121 -0.62 12.67 -8.47
CA ASP A 121 -1.47 13.67 -9.14
C ASP A 121 -2.56 14.28 -8.24
N LYS A 122 -2.77 13.72 -7.04
CA LYS A 122 -3.65 14.27 -6.00
C LYS A 122 -2.95 15.31 -5.13
N VAL A 123 -1.62 15.40 -5.22
CA VAL A 123 -0.78 16.39 -4.52
C VAL A 123 -0.19 17.41 -5.50
N ASN A 124 0.24 16.93 -6.67
CA ASN A 124 0.77 17.76 -7.75
C ASN A 124 0.45 17.10 -9.09
N LYS A 125 -0.51 17.68 -9.82
CA LYS A 125 -1.11 17.10 -11.01
C LYS A 125 -0.04 16.70 -12.02
N LYS A 126 0.95 17.55 -12.31
CA LYS A 126 1.95 17.49 -13.40
C LYS A 126 1.49 16.80 -14.69
N TRP A 127 1.34 15.48 -14.67
CA TRP A 127 1.02 14.60 -15.80
C TRP A 127 -0.24 13.74 -15.61
N GLY A 128 -0.77 13.61 -14.38
CA GLY A 128 -1.95 12.79 -14.09
C GLY A 128 -3.27 13.52 -14.34
N LYS A 129 -4.38 12.78 -14.19
CA LYS A 129 -5.72 13.31 -14.40
C LYS A 129 -6.12 14.32 -13.30
N GLY A 130 -5.56 14.17 -12.10
CA GLY A 130 -5.97 14.89 -10.90
C GLY A 130 -7.30 14.34 -10.35
N PRO A 131 -8.06 15.15 -9.59
CA PRO A 131 -7.76 16.51 -9.13
C PRO A 131 -6.65 16.55 -8.07
N GLU A 132 -6.04 17.72 -7.87
CA GLU A 132 -5.25 18.02 -6.66
C GLU A 132 -6.22 18.24 -5.50
N ILE A 133 -6.13 17.41 -4.46
CA ILE A 133 -6.97 17.49 -3.26
C ILE A 133 -6.13 17.72 -1.99
N PHE A 134 -4.82 17.50 -2.06
CA PHE A 134 -3.91 17.77 -0.96
C PHE A 134 -3.25 19.15 -1.08
N ASP A 135 -3.09 19.80 0.07
CA ASP A 135 -2.32 21.02 0.24
C ASP A 135 -1.48 20.94 1.54
N PRO A 136 -0.57 21.88 1.84
CA PRO A 136 0.26 21.80 3.04
C PRO A 136 -0.46 21.75 4.41
N LYS A 137 -1.78 21.97 4.45
CA LYS A 137 -2.61 22.02 5.65
C LYS A 137 -3.44 20.75 5.89
N ASN A 138 -3.53 19.85 4.92
CA ASN A 138 -4.32 18.61 5.02
C ASN A 138 -3.53 17.35 4.65
#